data_AF-A0A8J5EYQ4-F1
#
_entry.id   AF-A0A8J5EYQ4-F1
#
_cell.length_a   1.000
_cell.length_b   1.000
_cell.length_c   1.000
_cell.angle_alpha   90.00
_cell.angle_beta   90.00
_cell.angle_gamma   90.00
#
_symmetry.space_group_name_H-M   'P 1'
#
loop_
_entity.id
_entity.type
_entity.pdbx_description
1 polymer ?
#
loop_
_entity_poly.entity_id
_entity_poly.type
_entity_poly.pdbx_seq_one_letter_code
_entity_poly.pdbx_strand_id
1 'polypeptide(L)'
;MEPFRSLPFLLLYVSAIAIAIAIASADSSHSLLRMRIAPAGGGGAADGLFCDSWRLSVETNNAGYWRTIPPKCLEIVATYVNGDRYLSDSDIIAVDCLSFAETVRIVGDKKDAWVFDIDETLLSNVPYYAVHGFG
;
A
#
# COMPACT_ATOMS: atom_id res chain seq x y z
N MET A 1 43.11 33.29 29.06
CA MET A 1 42.38 32.08 28.61
C MET A 1 40.93 32.52 28.61
N GLU A 2 40.39 32.91 27.45
CA GLU A 2 39.11 33.61 27.33
C GLU A 2 38.02 32.66 26.78
N PRO A 3 37.46 31.76 27.61
CA PRO A 3 36.45 30.79 27.14
C PRO A 3 35.09 31.43 26.82
N PHE A 4 34.91 32.73 27.08
CA PHE A 4 33.61 33.40 26.97
C PHE A 4 33.33 34.08 25.63
N ARG A 5 34.32 34.22 24.73
CA ARG A 5 34.13 34.98 23.47
C ARG A 5 33.46 34.19 22.34
N SER A 6 33.40 32.87 22.44
CA SER A 6 32.84 31.97 21.42
C SER A 6 31.40 31.55 21.69
N LEU A 7 30.91 31.72 22.92
CA LEU A 7 29.54 31.38 23.33
C LEU A 7 28.45 32.09 22.50
N PRO A 8 28.54 33.41 22.17
CA PRO A 8 27.53 34.05 21.33
C PRO A 8 27.53 33.54 19.89
N PHE A 9 28.71 33.20 19.34
CA PHE A 9 28.81 32.63 18.00
C PHE A 9 28.26 31.19 17.93
N LEU A 10 28.48 30.39 18.97
CA LEU A 10 27.92 29.04 19.08
C LEU A 10 26.39 29.09 19.18
N LEU A 11 25.85 30.01 19.98
CA LEU A 11 24.40 30.18 20.13
C LEU A 11 23.72 30.63 18.83
N LEU A 12 24.36 31.55 18.08
CA LEU A 12 23.89 31.98 16.76
C LEU A 12 23.93 30.85 15.72
N TYR A 13 24.94 29.99 15.79
CA TYR A 13 25.06 28.85 14.88
C TYR A 13 24.01 27.77 15.17
N VAL A 14 23.78 27.45 16.45
CA VAL A 14 22.75 26.48 16.86
C VAL A 14 21.35 26.99 16.55
N SER A 15 21.06 28.29 16.74
CA SER A 15 19.77 28.85 16.38
C SER A 15 19.53 28.87 14.87
N ALA A 16 20.56 29.16 14.06
CA ALA A 16 20.48 29.09 12.60
C ALA A 16 20.19 27.67 12.10
N ILE A 17 20.83 26.64 12.69
CA ILE A 17 20.55 25.23 12.37
C ILE A 17 19.13 24.85 12.76
N ALA A 18 18.67 25.23 13.96
CA ALA A 18 17.31 24.93 14.41
C ALA A 18 16.24 25.57 13.50
N ILE A 19 16.47 26.81 13.04
CA ILE A 19 15.58 27.49 12.10
C ILE A 19 15.59 26.79 10.73
N ALA A 20 16.75 26.39 10.21
CA ALA A 20 16.85 25.66 8.95
C ALA A 20 16.11 24.30 8.99
N ILE A 21 16.23 23.57 10.12
CA ILE A 21 15.50 22.30 10.33
C ILE A 21 13.98 22.56 10.38
N ALA A 22 13.53 23.62 11.07
CA ALA A 22 12.12 23.96 11.17
C ALA A 22 11.50 24.39 9.82
N ILE A 23 12.27 25.07 8.96
CA ILE A 23 11.82 25.43 7.61
C ILE A 23 11.78 24.20 6.71
N ALA A 24 12.74 23.27 6.84
CA ALA A 24 12.75 22.02 6.07
C ALA A 24 11.61 21.06 6.47
N SER A 25 11.17 21.09 7.74
CA SER A 25 10.01 20.33 8.21
C SER A 25 8.67 21.04 8.02
N ALA A 26 8.68 22.30 7.56
CA ALA A 26 7.49 23.03 7.13
C ALA A 26 7.10 22.70 5.67
N ASP A 27 7.54 21.55 5.14
CA ASP A 27 6.90 20.99 3.97
C ASP A 27 5.48 20.59 4.36
N SER A 28 4.54 21.27 3.74
CA SER A 28 3.17 21.29 4.18
C SER A 28 2.51 20.00 3.69
N SER A 29 2.23 19.08 4.63
CA SER A 29 1.35 17.94 4.44
C SER A 29 -0.06 18.43 4.09
N HIS A 30 -0.26 18.96 2.90
CA HIS A 30 -1.57 19.23 2.34
C HIS A 30 -2.11 17.92 1.77
N SER A 31 -2.62 17.05 2.66
CA SER A 31 -3.56 16.01 2.26
C SER A 31 -4.90 16.65 1.91
N LEU A 32 -4.94 17.41 0.81
CA LEU A 32 -6.18 17.84 0.20
C LEU A 32 -6.76 16.65 -0.56
N LEU A 33 -7.53 15.82 0.13
CA LEU A 33 -8.47 14.89 -0.50
C LEU A 33 -9.52 15.72 -1.25
N ARG A 34 -9.17 16.15 -2.47
CA ARG A 34 -10.09 16.84 -3.36
C ARG A 34 -10.97 15.78 -4.02
N MET A 35 -12.13 15.51 -3.42
CA MET A 35 -13.16 14.67 -4.00
C MET A 35 -13.62 15.28 -5.33
N ARG A 36 -13.21 14.71 -6.46
CA ARG A 36 -13.79 15.04 -7.76
C ARG A 36 -15.13 14.32 -7.85
N ILE A 37 -16.23 15.07 -7.88
CA ILE A 37 -17.52 14.54 -8.31
C ILE A 37 -17.38 14.27 -9.81
N ALA A 38 -17.24 13.00 -10.20
CA ALA A 38 -17.30 12.63 -11.60
C ALA A 38 -18.72 12.90 -12.11
N PRO A 39 -18.89 13.50 -13.31
CA PRO A 39 -20.20 13.55 -13.94
C PRO A 39 -20.67 12.11 -14.19
N ALA A 40 -21.99 11.89 -14.10
CA ALA A 40 -22.61 10.60 -14.36
C ALA A 40 -22.43 10.19 -15.84
N GLY A 41 -21.24 9.72 -16.19
CA GLY A 41 -20.94 9.08 -17.46
C GLY A 41 -21.22 7.59 -17.34
N GLY A 42 -22.08 7.09 -18.22
CA GLY A 42 -22.43 5.68 -18.50
C GLY A 42 -22.11 4.65 -17.40
N GLY A 43 -23.16 4.05 -16.82
CA GLY A 43 -23.10 3.12 -15.68
C GLY A 43 -21.86 2.21 -15.63
N GLY A 44 -21.48 1.57 -16.75
CA GLY A 44 -20.30 0.68 -16.80
C GLY A 44 -18.95 1.34 -16.49
N ALA A 45 -18.70 2.58 -16.91
CA ALA A 45 -17.44 3.28 -16.61
C ALA A 45 -17.39 3.77 -15.16
N ALA A 46 -18.52 4.26 -14.64
CA ALA A 46 -18.65 4.65 -13.24
C ALA A 46 -18.56 3.43 -12.30
N ASP A 47 -19.13 2.29 -12.70
CA ASP A 47 -19.04 1.03 -11.97
C ASP A 47 -17.62 0.48 -11.98
N GLY A 48 -16.91 0.55 -13.11
CA GLY A 48 -15.48 0.26 -13.21
C GLY A 48 -14.64 1.01 -12.17
N LEU A 49 -14.76 2.34 -12.17
CA LEU A 49 -14.06 3.20 -11.21
C LEU A 49 -14.40 2.90 -9.76
N PHE A 50 -15.68 2.63 -9.47
CA PHE A 50 -16.11 2.26 -8.14
C PHE A 50 -15.49 0.92 -7.71
N CYS A 51 -15.50 -0.08 -8.57
CA CYS A 51 -15.03 -1.43 -8.25
C CYS A 51 -13.51 -1.48 -8.08
N ASP A 52 -12.75 -0.72 -8.87
CA ASP A 52 -11.31 -0.55 -8.66
C ASP A 52 -11.02 0.14 -7.32
N SER A 53 -11.77 1.19 -7.00
CA SER A 53 -11.63 1.90 -5.72
C SER A 53 -12.02 1.01 -4.53
N TRP A 54 -13.07 0.21 -4.69
CA TRP A 54 -13.51 -0.75 -3.68
C TRP A 54 -12.46 -1.85 -3.47
N ARG A 55 -11.92 -2.44 -4.53
CA ARG A 55 -10.82 -3.42 -4.45
C ARG A 55 -9.63 -2.83 -3.72
N LEU A 56 -9.17 -1.64 -4.10
CA LEU A 56 -8.07 -0.97 -3.40
C LEU A 56 -8.37 -0.75 -1.90
N SER A 57 -9.61 -0.39 -1.56
CA SER A 57 -10.05 -0.27 -0.16
C SER A 57 -10.01 -1.61 0.59
N VAL A 58 -10.33 -2.73 -0.08
CA VAL A 58 -10.21 -4.08 0.48
C VAL A 58 -8.75 -4.46 0.70
N GLU A 59 -7.89 -4.31 -0.32
CA GLU A 59 -6.46 -4.64 -0.24
C GLU A 59 -5.71 -3.85 0.84
N THR A 60 -6.16 -2.62 1.10
CA THR A 60 -5.58 -1.74 2.14
C THR A 60 -6.28 -1.87 3.49
N ASN A 61 -7.19 -2.83 3.65
CA ASN A 61 -7.99 -3.06 4.85
C ASN A 61 -8.82 -1.83 5.33
N ASN A 62 -9.06 -0.87 4.42
CA ASN A 62 -9.88 0.31 4.69
C ASN A 62 -11.38 0.00 4.61
N ALA A 63 -11.77 -1.02 3.83
CA ALA A 63 -13.16 -1.47 3.72
C ALA A 63 -13.70 -2.11 5.02
N GLY A 64 -12.82 -2.52 5.94
CA GLY A 64 -13.18 -3.30 7.12
C GLY A 64 -13.71 -4.68 6.75
N TYR A 65 -14.61 -5.21 7.60
CA TYR A 65 -15.25 -6.51 7.34
C TYR A 65 -16.28 -6.42 6.21
N TRP A 66 -16.17 -7.29 5.22
CA TRP A 66 -17.14 -7.49 4.16
C TRP A 66 -17.46 -8.98 4.02
N ARG A 67 -18.71 -9.31 3.67
CA ARG A 67 -19.16 -10.70 3.51
C ARG A 67 -19.16 -11.20 2.08
N THR A 68 -19.47 -10.30 1.15
CA THR A 68 -19.67 -10.62 -0.27
C THR A 68 -19.17 -9.45 -1.09
N ILE A 69 -18.80 -9.74 -2.33
CA ILE A 69 -18.44 -8.74 -3.30
C ILE A 69 -19.70 -7.95 -3.68
N PRO A 70 -19.63 -6.60 -3.78
CA PRO A 70 -20.76 -5.82 -4.30
C PRO A 70 -21.21 -6.39 -5.65
N PRO A 71 -22.52 -6.68 -5.85
CA PRO A 71 -22.97 -7.38 -7.06
C PRO A 71 -22.54 -6.74 -8.38
N LYS A 72 -22.46 -5.41 -8.43
CA LYS A 72 -21.96 -4.65 -9.59
C LYS A 72 -20.46 -4.82 -9.90
N CYS A 73 -19.70 -5.40 -8.97
CA CYS A 73 -18.26 -5.63 -9.11
C CYS A 73 -17.90 -7.08 -9.43
N LEU A 74 -18.85 -8.02 -9.44
CA LEU A 74 -18.57 -9.44 -9.68
C LEU A 74 -17.87 -9.68 -11.01
N GLU A 75 -18.35 -9.10 -12.11
CA GLU A 75 -17.74 -9.25 -13.43
C GLU A 75 -16.34 -8.62 -13.50
N ILE A 76 -16.13 -7.49 -12.82
CA ILE A 76 -14.83 -6.80 -12.76
C ILE A 76 -13.83 -7.63 -11.96
N VAL A 77 -14.25 -8.20 -10.83
CA VAL A 77 -13.41 -9.11 -10.03
C VAL A 77 -13.10 -10.37 -10.84
N ALA A 78 -14.09 -10.97 -11.51
CA ALA A 78 -13.88 -12.11 -12.39
C ALA A 78 -12.84 -11.80 -13.48
N THR A 79 -12.93 -10.62 -14.11
CA THR A 79 -11.95 -10.17 -15.11
C THR A 79 -10.57 -9.97 -14.50
N TYR A 80 -10.48 -9.41 -13.30
CA TYR A 80 -9.22 -9.22 -12.59
C TYR A 80 -8.54 -10.55 -12.27
N VAL A 81 -9.23 -11.47 -11.58
CA VAL A 81 -8.62 -12.74 -11.10
C VAL A 81 -8.28 -13.72 -12.22
N ASN A 82 -8.94 -13.61 -13.38
CA ASN A 82 -8.62 -14.42 -14.57
C ASN A 82 -7.67 -13.71 -15.55
N GLY A 83 -7.36 -12.43 -15.32
CA GLY A 83 -6.58 -11.61 -16.22
C GLY A 83 -5.11 -11.48 -15.80
N ASP A 84 -4.31 -10.89 -16.69
CA ASP A 84 -2.88 -10.65 -16.46
C ASP A 84 -2.61 -9.75 -15.25
N ARG A 85 -3.61 -8.95 -14.84
CA ARG A 85 -3.45 -8.01 -13.73
C ARG A 85 -3.25 -8.72 -12.39
N TYR A 86 -4.03 -9.77 -12.10
CA TYR A 86 -3.86 -10.53 -10.86
C TYR A 86 -2.49 -11.20 -10.81
N LEU A 87 -2.06 -11.82 -11.92
CA LEU A 87 -0.72 -12.40 -12.04
C LEU A 87 0.39 -11.35 -11.88
N SER A 88 0.25 -10.19 -12.51
CA SER A 88 1.22 -9.10 -12.39
C SER A 88 1.30 -8.53 -10.97
N ASP A 89 0.16 -8.35 -10.30
CA ASP A 89 0.13 -7.87 -8.91
C ASP A 89 0.79 -8.92 -7.98
N SER A 90 0.55 -10.22 -8.21
CA SER A 90 1.20 -11.33 -7.48
C SER A 90 2.71 -11.45 -7.74
N ASP A 91 3.17 -11.23 -8.98
CA ASP A 91 4.59 -11.32 -9.33
C ASP A 91 5.40 -10.19 -8.66
N ILE A 92 4.86 -8.97 -8.66
CA ILE A 92 5.50 -7.82 -8.00
C ILE A 92 5.67 -8.08 -6.50
N ILE A 93 4.64 -8.55 -5.81
CA ILE A 93 4.75 -8.82 -4.36
C ILE A 93 5.73 -9.96 -4.07
N ALA A 94 5.79 -10.99 -4.92
CA ALA A 94 6.76 -12.07 -4.77
C ALA A 94 8.21 -11.57 -4.93
N VAL A 95 8.46 -10.69 -5.90
CA VAL A 95 9.77 -10.04 -6.11
C VAL A 95 10.15 -9.16 -4.92
N ASP A 96 9.21 -8.36 -4.40
CA ASP A 96 9.45 -7.51 -3.23
C ASP A 96 9.75 -8.34 -1.98
N CYS A 97 8.98 -9.42 -1.77
CA CYS A 97 9.23 -10.38 -0.68
C CYS A 97 10.62 -11.02 -0.80
N LEU A 98 11.01 -11.49 -1.99
CA LEU A 98 12.34 -12.07 -2.21
C LEU A 98 13.44 -11.03 -1.97
N SER A 99 13.27 -9.82 -2.48
CA SER A 99 14.22 -8.72 -2.27
C SER A 99 14.40 -8.42 -0.78
N PHE A 100 13.32 -8.44 0.00
CA PHE A 100 13.40 -8.32 1.45
C PHE A 100 14.12 -9.52 2.09
N ALA A 101 13.79 -10.75 1.66
CA ALA A 101 14.40 -11.99 2.15
C ALA A 101 15.92 -11.94 2.13
N GLU A 102 16.48 -11.47 1.01
CA GLU A 102 17.92 -11.38 0.76
C GLU A 102 18.62 -10.39 1.71
N THR A 103 17.89 -9.45 2.31
CA THR A 103 18.44 -8.50 3.31
C THR A 103 18.50 -9.07 4.72
N VAL A 104 17.81 -10.19 4.99
CA VAL A 104 17.70 -10.77 6.33
C VAL A 104 18.98 -11.54 6.68
N ARG A 105 19.63 -11.16 7.79
CA ARG A 105 20.81 -11.86 8.31
C ARG A 105 20.41 -13.14 9.05
N ILE A 106 20.70 -14.27 8.44
CA ILE A 106 20.56 -15.61 9.03
C ILE A 106 21.67 -15.85 10.06
N VAL A 107 21.31 -16.08 11.33
CA VAL A 107 22.28 -16.14 12.46
C VAL A 107 22.84 -17.53 12.74
N GLY A 108 22.40 -18.55 11.99
CA GLY A 108 22.96 -19.91 12.02
C GLY A 108 22.48 -20.78 13.20
N ASP A 109 21.48 -20.33 13.96
CA ASP A 109 20.90 -21.07 15.09
C ASP A 109 19.80 -22.07 14.66
N LYS A 110 19.52 -22.13 13.33
CA LYS A 110 18.50 -22.96 12.68
C LYS A 110 17.06 -22.62 13.08
N LYS A 111 16.79 -21.39 13.52
CA LYS A 111 15.44 -20.95 13.92
C LYS A 111 14.81 -19.96 12.96
N ASP A 112 15.53 -19.53 11.93
CA ASP A 112 15.00 -18.66 10.89
C ASP A 112 13.91 -19.40 10.09
N ALA A 113 12.75 -18.75 9.93
CA ALA A 113 11.60 -19.33 9.27
C ALA A 113 10.85 -18.27 8.44
N TRP A 114 10.22 -18.74 7.37
CA TRP A 114 9.26 -17.98 6.58
C TRP A 114 7.91 -18.66 6.67
N VAL A 115 6.88 -17.90 7.05
CA VAL A 115 5.53 -18.42 7.18
C VAL A 115 4.72 -18.02 5.96
N PHE A 116 4.06 -18.99 5.34
CA PHE A 116 3.16 -18.77 4.22
C PHE A 116 1.77 -19.24 4.62
N ASP A 117 0.75 -18.48 4.22
CA ASP A 117 -0.62 -18.98 4.16
C ASP A 117 -0.78 -19.94 2.97
N ILE A 118 -1.86 -20.71 2.93
CA ILE A 118 -2.13 -21.69 1.88
C ILE A 118 -3.08 -21.09 0.84
N ASP A 119 -4.32 -20.82 1.24
CA ASP A 119 -5.38 -20.40 0.35
C ASP A 119 -5.12 -18.97 -0.16
N GLU A 120 -5.30 -18.74 -1.46
CA GLU A 120 -5.06 -17.48 -2.18
C GLU A 120 -3.61 -16.95 -2.08
N THR A 121 -2.70 -17.74 -1.51
CA THR A 121 -1.27 -17.41 -1.33
C THR A 121 -0.37 -18.42 -2.03
N LEU A 122 -0.44 -19.69 -1.65
CA LEU A 122 0.30 -20.78 -2.31
C LEU A 122 -0.57 -21.58 -3.27
N LEU A 123 -1.87 -21.68 -2.96
CA LEU A 123 -2.87 -22.39 -3.76
C LEU A 123 -4.00 -21.44 -4.12
N SER A 124 -4.48 -21.52 -5.36
CA SER A 124 -5.56 -20.66 -5.85
C SER A 124 -6.92 -21.36 -5.78
N ASN A 125 -7.89 -20.74 -5.11
CA ASN A 125 -9.29 -21.15 -5.15
C ASN A 125 -10.08 -20.47 -6.30
N VAL A 126 -9.41 -19.77 -7.23
CA VAL A 126 -10.07 -19.16 -8.40
C VAL A 126 -10.94 -20.17 -9.18
N PRO A 127 -10.52 -21.43 -9.43
CA PRO A 127 -11.38 -22.41 -10.08
C PRO A 127 -12.66 -22.73 -9.30
N TYR A 128 -12.60 -22.75 -7.97
CA TYR A 128 -13.78 -22.91 -7.13
C TYR A 128 -14.70 -21.69 -7.26
N TYR A 129 -14.16 -20.48 -7.13
CA TYR A 129 -14.95 -19.25 -7.24
C TYR A 129 -15.56 -19.05 -8.62
N ALA A 130 -14.91 -19.51 -9.69
CA ALA A 130 -15.41 -19.40 -11.06
C ALA A 130 -16.76 -20.12 -11.26
N VAL A 131 -17.00 -21.24 -10.55
CA VAL A 131 -18.27 -21.98 -10.60
C VAL A 131 -19.27 -21.57 -9.51
N HIS A 132 -18.88 -20.65 -8.63
CA HIS A 132 -19.72 -20.09 -7.55
C HIS A 132 -19.99 -18.59 -7.72
N GLY A 133 -19.70 -18.02 -8.89
CA GLY A 133 -20.05 -16.63 -9.22
C GLY A 133 -19.05 -15.57 -8.76
N PHE A 134 -17.80 -15.96 -8.46
CA PHE A 134 -16.70 -15.07 -8.05
C PHE A 134 -16.88 -14.32 -6.73
N GLY A 135 -17.86 -14.65 -5.90
CA GLY A 135 -18.07 -14.07 -4.57
C GLY A 135 -19.15 -14.77 -3.78
#